data_AF-A0A352WXL8-F1
#
_entry.id   AF-A0A352WXL8-F1
#
_cell.length_a   1.000
_cell.length_b   1.000
_cell.length_c   1.000
_cell.angle_alpha   90.00
_cell.angle_beta   90.00
_cell.angle_gamma   90.00
#
_symmetry.space_group_name_H-M   'P 1'
#
loop_
_entity.id
_entity.type
_entity.pdbx_description
1 polymer ?
#
loop_
_entity_poly.entity_id
_entity_poly.type
_entity_poly.pdbx_seq_one_letter_code
_entity_poly.pdbx_strand_id
1 'polypeptide(L)' 'APIEIRAKGKKLIGWSIDNHGLTGEIPIKESQKFEAQTNNITLIPMGAARLRISAFPVFHE' A
#
# COMPACT_ATOMS: atom_id res chain seq x y z
N ALA A 1 -1.24 23.39 8.37
CA ALA A 1 -1.46 22.25 9.30
C ALA A 1 -1.33 20.95 8.51
N PRO A 2 -0.75 19.86 9.05
CA PRO A 2 -0.64 18.61 8.32
C PRO A 2 -2.04 18.04 8.02
N ILE A 3 -2.24 17.55 6.80
CA ILE A 3 -3.50 16.94 6.36
C ILE A 3 -3.47 15.47 6.79
N GLU A 4 -4.37 15.07 7.69
CA GLU A 4 -4.58 13.67 8.07
C GLU A 4 -5.80 13.12 7.32
N ILE A 5 -5.61 12.04 6.57
CA ILE A 5 -6.70 11.38 5.83
C ILE A 5 -6.91 9.99 6.44
N ARG A 6 -8.13 9.69 6.89
CA ARG A 6 -8.48 8.37 7.43
C ARG A 6 -9.27 7.58 6.40
N ALA A 7 -8.91 6.32 6.20
CA ALA A 7 -9.56 5.43 5.25
C ALA A 7 -9.65 4.00 5.81
N LYS A 8 -10.46 3.16 5.17
CA LYS A 8 -10.46 1.72 5.41
C LYS A 8 -9.58 1.05 4.36
N GLY A 9 -8.70 0.14 4.77
CA GLY A 9 -7.81 -0.57 3.85
C GLY A 9 -7.57 -2.02 4.26
N LYS A 10 -7.25 -2.86 3.27
CA LYS A 10 -6.78 -4.23 3.45
C LYS A 10 -5.31 -4.32 3.08
N LYS A 11 -4.53 -5.05 3.87
CA LYS A 11 -3.10 -5.22 3.62
C LYS A 11 -2.85 -6.24 2.52
N LEU A 12 -2.01 -5.89 1.54
CA LEU A 12 -1.55 -6.81 0.50
C LEU A 12 -0.42 -7.70 1.05
N ILE A 13 -0.61 -9.01 0.98
CA ILE A 13 0.32 -10.01 1.48
C ILE A 13 1.46 -10.19 0.47
N GLY A 14 2.70 -10.21 0.96
CA GLY A 14 3.89 -10.41 0.13
C GLY A 14 4.41 -9.14 -0.55
N TRP A 15 3.71 -7.99 -0.41
CA TRP A 15 4.24 -6.71 -0.85
C TRP A 15 4.90 -5.99 0.33
N SER A 16 6.20 -5.70 0.22
CA SER A 16 7.03 -5.16 1.31
C SER A 16 8.17 -4.32 0.75
N ILE A 17 8.94 -3.71 1.65
CA ILE A 17 10.16 -2.98 1.29
C ILE A 17 11.24 -4.00 0.89
N ASP A 18 11.96 -3.70 -0.18
CA ASP A 18 13.04 -4.55 -0.67
C ASP A 18 14.34 -4.37 0.13
N ASN A 19 15.38 -5.13 -0.22
CA ASN A 19 16.69 -5.07 0.42
C ASN A 19 17.42 -3.73 0.24
N HIS A 20 16.99 -2.88 -0.69
CA HIS A 20 17.55 -1.55 -0.93
C HIS A 20 16.77 -0.43 -0.21
N GLY A 21 15.76 -0.79 0.60
CA GLY A 21 14.91 0.19 1.27
C GLY A 21 13.91 0.87 0.33
N LEU A 22 13.69 0.32 -0.86
CA LEU A 22 12.73 0.82 -1.84
C LEU A 22 11.45 -0.03 -1.81
N THR A 23 10.42 0.43 -2.50
CA THR A 23 9.20 -0.38 -2.65
C THR A 23 9.54 -1.66 -3.40
N GLY A 24 9.21 -2.81 -2.84
CA GLY A 24 9.35 -4.09 -3.52
C GLY A 24 8.36 -4.22 -4.69
N GLU A 25 8.56 -5.28 -5.46
CA GLU A 25 7.71 -5.60 -6.60
C GLU A 25 6.27 -5.89 -6.16
N ILE A 26 5.31 -5.28 -6.84
CA ILE A 26 3.89 -5.55 -6.62
C ILE A 26 3.58 -6.91 -7.24
N PRO A 27 2.97 -7.86 -6.51
CA PRO A 27 2.52 -9.12 -7.07
C PRO A 27 1.62 -8.91 -8.29
N ILE A 28 1.77 -9.77 -9.30
CA ILE A 28 0.88 -9.80 -10.46
C ILE A 28 -0.58 -9.91 -10.01
N LYS A 29 -1.51 -9.30 -10.75
CA LYS A 29 -2.91 -9.12 -10.33
C LYS A 29 -3.56 -10.43 -9.86
N GLU A 30 -3.31 -11.51 -10.58
CA GLU A 30 -3.84 -12.85 -10.33
C GLU A 30 -3.31 -13.49 -9.04
N SER A 31 -2.17 -13.03 -8.53
CA SER A 31 -1.54 -13.52 -7.31
C SER A 31 -1.70 -12.57 -6.12
N GLN A 32 -2.39 -11.44 -6.29
CA GLN A 32 -2.63 -10.50 -5.20
C GLN A 32 -3.53 -11.13 -4.14
N LYS A 33 -2.99 -11.33 -2.94
CA LYS A 33 -3.73 -11.84 -1.78
C LYS A 33 -3.78 -10.77 -0.71
N PHE A 34 -4.98 -10.46 -0.23
CA PHE A 34 -5.18 -9.45 0.80
C PHE A 34 -5.54 -10.12 2.13
N GLU A 35 -5.20 -9.49 3.24
CA GLU A 35 -5.69 -9.91 4.56
C GLU A 35 -7.22 -9.83 4.61
N ALA A 36 -7.83 -10.76 5.36
CA ALA A 36 -9.28 -10.85 5.48
C ALA A 36 -9.87 -9.62 6.20
N GLN A 37 -9.13 -9.08 7.18
CA GLN A 37 -9.57 -7.95 7.97
C GLN A 37 -9.35 -6.63 7.22
N THR A 38 -10.34 -5.74 7.32
CA THR A 38 -10.21 -4.34 6.89
C THR A 38 -9.89 -3.49 8.10
N ASN A 39 -8.81 -2.72 8.05
CA ASN A 39 -8.36 -1.88 9.15
C ASN A 39 -8.59 -0.40 8.83
N ASN A 40 -8.76 0.41 9.88
CA ASN A 40 -8.71 1.86 9.74
C ASN A 40 -7.24 2.27 9.61
N ILE A 41 -6.91 2.93 8.50
CA ILE A 41 -5.56 3.37 8.16
C ILE A 41 -5.52 4.89 8.02
N THR A 42 -4.38 5.46 8.35
CA THR A 42 -4.09 6.88 8.14
C THR A 42 -3.20 7.03 6.91
N LEU A 43 -3.68 7.76 5.91
CA LEU A 43 -2.94 8.06 4.70
C LEU A 43 -2.15 9.34 4.89
N ILE A 44 -0.92 9.33 4.37
CA ILE A 44 -0.08 10.51 4.24
C ILE A 44 -0.03 10.92 2.76
N PRO A 45 0.00 12.23 2.45
CA PRO A 45 0.17 12.69 1.08
C PRO A 45 1.48 12.16 0.48
N MET A 46 1.48 11.83 -0.82
CA MET A 46 2.68 11.33 -1.50
C MET A 46 3.87 12.29 -1.35
N GLY A 47 3.66 13.61 -1.43
CA GLY A 47 4.71 14.61 -1.25
C GLY A 47 5.30 14.69 0.16
N ALA A 48 4.63 14.11 1.16
CA ALA A 48 5.13 14.01 2.53
C ALA A 48 5.93 12.71 2.77
N ALA A 49 5.89 11.76 1.84
CA ALA A 49 6.60 10.49 1.91
C ALA A 49 7.74 10.45 0.88
N ARG A 50 8.93 10.00 1.28
CA ARG A 50 10.05 9.79 0.35
C ARG A 50 9.98 8.41 -0.30
N LEU A 51 8.81 8.01 -0.78
CA LEU A 51 8.56 6.70 -1.39
C LEU A 51 8.16 6.88 -2.87
N ARG A 52 8.91 6.25 -3.77
CA ARG A 52 8.61 6.25 -5.21
C ARG A 52 7.77 5.03 -5.54
N ILE A 53 6.48 5.23 -5.79
CA ILE A 53 5.55 4.19 -6.24
C ILE A 53 5.19 4.47 -7.71
N SER A 54 5.31 3.48 -8.59
CA SER A 54 4.98 3.60 -10.02
C SER A 54 3.61 3.01 -10.38
N ALA A 55 3.05 2.14 -9.53
CA ALA A 55 1.78 1.48 -9.74
C ALA A 55 1.10 1.18 -8.41
N PHE A 56 -0.22 1.02 -8.42
CA PHE A 56 -1.01 0.66 -7.24
C PHE A 56 -1.61 -0.74 -7.42
N PRO A 57 -1.71 -1.55 -6.34
CA PRO A 57 -2.42 -2.82 -6.40
C PRO A 57 -3.91 -2.59 -6.63
N VAL A 58 -4.58 -3.60 -7.21
CA VAL A 58 -6.00 -3.51 -7.57
C VAL A 58 -6.76 -4.53 -6.74
N PHE A 59 -7.68 -4.05 -5.90
CA PHE A 59 -8.58 -4.91 -5.16
C PHE A 59 -9.85 -5.14 -5.99
N HIS A 60 -10.23 -6.41 -6.18
CA HIS A 60 -11.53 -6.81 -6.72
C HIS A 60 -12.28 -7.53 -5.59
N GLU A 61 -13.56 -7.19 -5.41
CA GLU A 61 -14.45 -7.81 -4.42
C GLU A 61 -14.85 -9.24 -4.80
#